data_AF-A0A377C6G4-F1
#
_entry.id   AF-A0A377C6G4-F1
#
_cell.length_a   1.000
_cell.length_b   1.000
_cell.length_c   1.000
_cell.angle_alpha   90.00
_cell.angle_beta   90.00
_cell.angle_gamma   90.00
#
_symmetry.space_group_name_H-M   'P 1'
#
loop_
_entity.id
_entity.type
_entity.pdbx_description
1 polymer ?
#
loop_
_entity_poly.entity_id
_entity_poly.type
_entity_poly.pdbx_seq_one_letter_code
_entity_poly.pdbx_strand_id
1 'polypeptide(L)'
;MNKFEDIRGVAFDLDGTLVDSAPGLAAAVDMALYALELPVAGEERVITWIGNGADVLMERALTWARQERATLRKTMGKPPVDDDIPAEEQVRILRKLFDRYYSEVAEEGTFLFPHVADTLGALQAKGLPLGLVTNKPTPFVAPLLEALDIAKYFSVVIGGDDVQNKKPHPDPLLLVAERMGIAPQQMLFVGDSRNDIQAAKAAGCPSVGLTYGYNYGEAIDLSQPDVIYQSINDLLPALGLPHSENQESKMTKPIVFSGAQPSGELTIGNYMGALRQWVNMQDDYHCIYCIVDQHAITVRQDAQKLRKATLDTLALYLACGIDPEKSTIFVQSHVPEHAQLGWALNCYTYFGELSRMTQFKDKSARYAENINAGLFDYPVLMAADILLYQTNLVPVGEDQKQHLELSRDIAQRFNALYGEIFKVPEPFIPKSGARVMSLLEPTKKMSKSDDNRNNVIGLLEDPKSVVKKIKRAVTDSDEPPVVRYDVQNKAGVSNLLDILSAVTGQSIPELEKQFEGKMYGHLKGEVADAVSGMLTELQERYHRFRNDEAFLQQVMKDGAEKASVHASRTLKAVYEAIGFVAKP
;
A
#
# COMPACT_ATOMS: atom_id res chain seq x y z
N MET A 1 4.14 38.70 4.84
CA MET A 1 3.25 38.69 6.02
C MET A 1 2.55 37.36 6.01
N ASN A 2 2.70 36.57 7.08
CA ASN A 2 2.06 35.26 7.17
C ASN A 2 0.54 35.51 7.26
N LYS A 3 -0.23 35.09 6.25
CA LYS A 3 -1.66 35.46 6.10
C LYS A 3 -2.54 35.02 7.28
N PHE A 4 -2.03 34.16 8.17
CA PHE A 4 -2.78 33.53 9.25
C PHE A 4 -2.24 33.83 10.66
N GLU A 5 -1.38 34.83 10.83
CA GLU A 5 -0.82 35.22 12.15
C GLU A 5 -1.90 35.57 13.19
N ASP A 6 -3.04 36.13 12.76
CA ASP A 6 -4.12 36.59 13.64
C ASP A 6 -5.26 35.58 13.84
N ILE A 7 -5.12 34.35 13.32
CA ILE A 7 -6.17 33.32 13.45
C ILE A 7 -6.30 32.86 14.90
N ARG A 8 -7.54 32.88 15.40
CA ARG A 8 -7.95 32.50 16.76
C ARG A 8 -8.92 31.33 16.80
N GLY A 9 -9.45 30.88 15.66
CA GLY A 9 -10.31 29.69 15.55
C GLY A 9 -10.36 29.16 14.12
N VAL A 10 -10.78 27.90 13.96
CA VAL A 10 -10.88 27.25 12.64
C VAL A 10 -12.24 26.60 12.47
N ALA A 11 -12.91 26.86 11.36
CA ALA A 11 -14.16 26.23 11.00
C ALA A 11 -14.01 25.44 9.69
N PHE A 12 -14.65 24.28 9.63
CA PHE A 12 -14.54 23.33 8.53
C PHE A 12 -15.90 23.09 7.88
N ASP A 13 -15.92 22.88 6.57
CA ASP A 13 -17.00 22.10 5.95
C ASP A 13 -16.88 20.60 6.32
N LEU A 14 -17.98 19.86 6.13
CA LEU A 14 -18.03 18.41 6.38
C LEU A 14 -17.77 17.60 5.11
N ASP A 15 -18.75 17.59 4.19
CA ASP A 15 -18.84 16.66 3.06
C ASP A 15 -17.93 17.12 1.91
N GLY A 16 -16.83 16.42 1.67
CA GLY A 16 -15.81 16.80 0.68
C GLY A 16 -14.56 17.42 1.31
N THR A 17 -14.67 17.88 2.56
CA THR A 17 -13.57 18.52 3.32
C THR A 17 -13.00 17.61 4.40
N LEU A 18 -13.85 17.14 5.33
CA LEU A 18 -13.45 16.21 6.41
C LEU A 18 -13.80 14.77 6.07
N VAL A 19 -14.88 14.55 5.33
CA VAL A 19 -15.40 13.22 5.04
C VAL A 19 -15.66 13.01 3.55
N ASP A 20 -15.31 11.82 3.08
CA ASP A 20 -15.79 11.27 1.81
C ASP A 20 -17.16 10.61 2.06
N SER A 21 -18.23 11.31 1.69
CA SER A 21 -19.63 10.89 1.85
C SER A 21 -20.26 10.43 0.53
N ALA A 22 -19.51 10.46 -0.57
CA ALA A 22 -20.00 10.15 -1.91
C ALA A 22 -20.57 8.74 -2.03
N PRO A 23 -19.94 7.67 -1.50
CA PRO A 23 -20.48 6.32 -1.59
C PRO A 23 -21.86 6.20 -0.94
N GLY A 24 -22.01 6.72 0.29
CA GLY A 24 -23.29 6.70 1.02
C GLY A 24 -24.37 7.58 0.37
N LEU A 25 -24.01 8.78 -0.10
CA LEU A 25 -24.94 9.66 -0.80
C LEU A 25 -25.40 9.06 -2.13
N ALA A 26 -24.49 8.47 -2.91
CA ALA A 26 -24.80 7.82 -4.17
C ALA A 26 -25.72 6.61 -3.98
N ALA A 27 -25.42 5.75 -3.01
CA ALA A 27 -26.26 4.62 -2.66
C ALA A 27 -27.70 5.08 -2.30
N ALA A 28 -27.83 6.10 -1.45
CA ALA A 28 -29.13 6.61 -1.04
C ALA A 28 -29.92 7.26 -2.21
N VAL A 29 -29.24 8.02 -3.08
CA VAL A 29 -29.83 8.59 -4.30
C VAL A 29 -30.36 7.49 -5.22
N ASP A 30 -29.53 6.47 -5.49
CA ASP A 30 -29.88 5.39 -6.40
C ASP A 30 -31.02 4.53 -5.85
N MET A 31 -31.04 4.23 -4.55
CA MET A 31 -32.15 3.55 -3.90
C MET A 31 -33.46 4.36 -4.00
N ALA A 32 -33.39 5.69 -3.79
CA ALA A 32 -34.55 6.56 -3.89
C ALA A 32 -35.09 6.67 -5.33
N LEU A 33 -34.20 6.80 -6.33
CA LEU A 33 -34.57 6.81 -7.75
C LEU A 33 -35.17 5.46 -8.17
N TYR A 34 -34.54 4.36 -7.77
CA TYR A 34 -35.01 3.02 -8.05
C TYR A 34 -36.42 2.75 -7.49
N ALA A 35 -36.70 3.23 -6.27
CA ALA A 35 -38.01 3.12 -5.64
C ALA A 35 -39.12 3.90 -6.39
N LEU A 36 -38.76 4.87 -7.23
CA LEU A 36 -39.66 5.58 -8.15
C LEU A 36 -39.65 5.03 -9.59
N GLU A 37 -39.01 3.87 -9.81
CA GLU A 37 -38.81 3.26 -11.13
C GLU A 37 -38.09 4.18 -12.13
N LEU A 38 -37.18 5.01 -11.61
CA LEU A 38 -36.33 5.89 -12.39
C LEU A 38 -34.93 5.29 -12.59
N PRO A 39 -34.21 5.66 -13.67
CA PRO A 39 -32.81 5.28 -13.85
C PRO A 39 -31.96 5.69 -12.66
N VAL A 40 -31.05 4.80 -12.22
CA VAL A 40 -30.05 5.08 -11.20
C VAL A 40 -28.88 5.86 -11.78
N ALA A 41 -28.30 6.77 -11.01
CA ALA A 41 -27.30 7.72 -11.46
C ALA A 41 -25.86 7.20 -11.36
N GLY A 42 -25.57 6.40 -10.33
CA GLY A 42 -24.22 5.94 -10.02
C GLY A 42 -23.35 7.02 -9.38
N GLU A 43 -22.30 6.58 -8.69
CA GLU A 43 -21.45 7.43 -7.84
C GLU A 43 -20.74 8.55 -8.59
N GLU A 44 -20.10 8.24 -9.73
CA GLU A 44 -19.37 9.24 -10.54
C GLU A 44 -20.23 10.47 -10.87
N ARG A 45 -21.53 10.25 -11.12
CA ARG A 45 -22.47 11.31 -11.44
C ARG A 45 -22.94 12.03 -10.19
N VAL A 46 -23.32 11.28 -9.15
CA VAL A 46 -23.81 11.85 -7.89
C VAL A 46 -22.77 12.77 -7.26
N ILE A 47 -21.47 12.44 -7.34
CA ILE A 47 -20.36 13.28 -6.89
C ILE A 47 -20.46 14.71 -7.44
N THR A 48 -20.83 14.86 -8.72
CA THR A 48 -20.94 16.18 -9.36
C THR A 48 -22.12 17.02 -8.85
N TRP A 49 -23.03 16.43 -8.07
CA TRP A 49 -24.23 17.09 -7.55
C TRP A 49 -24.14 17.52 -6.09
N ILE A 50 -23.15 17.01 -5.34
CA ILE A 50 -22.93 17.28 -3.91
C ILE A 50 -22.51 18.75 -3.70
N GLY A 51 -22.90 19.36 -2.56
CA GLY A 51 -22.45 20.70 -2.13
C GLY A 51 -23.55 21.75 -1.89
N ASN A 52 -24.76 21.58 -2.44
CA ASN A 52 -25.90 22.53 -2.28
C ASN A 52 -27.00 22.02 -1.33
N GLY A 53 -26.71 21.00 -0.53
CA GLY A 53 -27.69 20.35 0.33
C GLY A 53 -28.57 19.33 -0.39
N ALA A 54 -29.35 18.59 0.41
CA ALA A 54 -30.10 17.43 -0.05
C ALA A 54 -31.26 17.77 -1.00
N ASP A 55 -31.93 18.92 -0.83
CA ASP A 55 -33.02 19.33 -1.73
C ASP A 55 -32.55 19.51 -3.17
N VAL A 56 -31.47 20.27 -3.35
CA VAL A 56 -30.87 20.51 -4.67
C VAL A 56 -30.30 19.22 -5.26
N LEU A 57 -29.73 18.34 -4.44
CA LEU A 57 -29.27 17.01 -4.87
C LEU A 57 -30.44 16.21 -5.46
N MET A 58 -31.59 16.17 -4.78
CA MET A 58 -32.79 15.46 -5.25
C MET A 58 -33.40 16.09 -6.50
N GLU A 59 -33.43 17.42 -6.61
CA GLU A 59 -33.89 18.11 -7.82
C GLU A 59 -33.02 17.78 -9.03
N ARG A 60 -31.69 17.76 -8.86
CA ARG A 60 -30.72 17.37 -9.91
C ARG A 60 -30.89 15.92 -10.30
N ALA A 61 -30.98 15.02 -9.32
CA ALA A 61 -31.18 13.59 -9.53
C ALA A 61 -32.49 13.32 -10.31
N LEU A 62 -33.61 13.91 -9.89
CA LEU A 62 -34.89 13.74 -10.58
C LEU A 62 -34.85 14.31 -12.01
N THR A 63 -34.29 15.50 -12.19
CA THR A 63 -34.20 16.15 -13.51
C THR A 63 -33.40 15.28 -14.48
N TRP A 64 -32.23 14.79 -14.03
CA TRP A 64 -31.40 13.90 -14.83
C TRP A 64 -32.13 12.58 -15.13
N ALA A 65 -32.71 11.93 -14.12
CA ALA A 65 -33.33 10.62 -14.29
C ALA A 65 -34.54 10.66 -15.23
N ARG A 66 -35.30 11.76 -15.25
CA ARG A 66 -36.39 11.97 -16.22
C ARG A 66 -35.88 12.13 -17.65
N GLN A 67 -34.79 12.87 -17.86
CA GLN A 67 -34.16 13.02 -19.17
C GLN A 67 -33.58 11.69 -19.66
N GLU A 68 -32.94 10.94 -18.77
CA GLU A 68 -32.38 9.62 -19.09
C GLU A 68 -33.49 8.63 -19.45
N ARG A 69 -34.56 8.56 -18.65
CA ARG A 69 -35.74 7.72 -18.93
C ARG A 69 -36.39 8.07 -20.27
N ALA A 70 -36.54 9.36 -20.57
CA ALA A 70 -37.08 9.81 -21.86
C ALA A 70 -36.19 9.36 -23.03
N THR A 71 -34.87 9.47 -22.88
CA THR A 71 -33.89 9.03 -23.88
C THR A 71 -33.94 7.53 -24.10
N LEU A 72 -33.91 6.73 -23.03
CA LEU A 72 -34.00 5.27 -23.09
C LEU A 72 -35.30 4.81 -23.77
N ARG A 73 -36.45 5.39 -23.40
CA ARG A 73 -37.73 5.03 -24.00
C ARG A 73 -37.79 5.37 -25.49
N LYS A 74 -37.27 6.53 -25.89
CA LYS A 74 -37.18 6.93 -27.31
C LYS A 74 -36.33 5.93 -28.10
N THR A 75 -35.18 5.52 -27.57
CA THR A 75 -34.30 4.52 -28.20
C THR A 75 -34.98 3.15 -28.32
N MET A 76 -35.84 2.78 -27.36
CA MET A 76 -36.63 1.55 -27.38
C MET A 76 -37.93 1.66 -28.22
N GLY A 77 -38.22 2.78 -28.87
CA GLY A 77 -39.46 3.00 -29.61
C GLY A 77 -40.73 3.04 -28.73
N LYS A 78 -40.60 3.29 -27.42
CA LYS A 78 -41.72 3.40 -26.49
C LYS A 78 -42.22 4.85 -26.41
N PRO A 79 -43.54 5.08 -26.27
CA PRO A 79 -44.09 6.44 -26.11
C PRO A 79 -43.59 7.08 -24.80
N PRO A 80 -43.58 8.43 -24.69
CA PRO A 80 -43.35 9.13 -23.42
C PRO A 80 -44.29 8.61 -22.32
N VAL A 81 -43.85 8.72 -21.07
CA VAL A 81 -44.73 8.48 -19.91
C VAL A 81 -45.31 9.81 -19.49
N ASP A 82 -46.62 9.89 -19.37
CA ASP A 82 -47.28 11.00 -18.68
C ASP A 82 -47.08 10.77 -17.18
N ASP A 83 -46.32 11.65 -16.53
CA ASP A 83 -46.13 11.58 -15.08
C ASP A 83 -47.41 12.08 -14.40
N ASP A 84 -48.26 11.15 -13.94
CA ASP A 84 -49.52 11.44 -13.23
C ASP A 84 -49.31 12.25 -11.93
N ILE A 85 -48.08 12.30 -11.44
CA ILE A 85 -47.68 13.03 -10.24
C ILE A 85 -46.90 14.30 -10.68
N PRO A 86 -47.32 15.50 -10.25
CA PRO A 86 -46.60 16.74 -10.51
C PRO A 86 -45.13 16.66 -10.07
N ALA A 87 -44.23 17.31 -10.81
CA ALA A 87 -42.79 17.25 -10.56
C ALA A 87 -42.42 17.66 -9.13
N GLU A 88 -43.06 18.68 -8.58
CA GLU A 88 -42.85 19.15 -7.19
C GLU A 88 -43.23 18.08 -6.15
N GLU A 89 -44.31 17.32 -6.40
CA GLU A 89 -44.71 16.23 -5.52
C GLU A 89 -43.75 15.04 -5.64
N GLN A 90 -43.22 14.75 -6.84
CA GLN A 90 -42.18 13.73 -7.02
C GLN A 90 -40.88 14.08 -6.31
N VAL A 91 -40.41 15.33 -6.40
CA VAL A 91 -39.21 15.79 -5.65
C VAL A 91 -39.44 15.60 -4.15
N ARG A 92 -40.62 15.93 -3.64
CA ARG A 92 -40.96 15.71 -2.22
C ARG A 92 -40.95 14.23 -1.81
N ILE A 93 -41.50 13.34 -2.65
CA ILE A 93 -41.48 11.90 -2.39
C ILE A 93 -40.04 11.38 -2.43
N LEU A 94 -39.28 11.74 -3.47
CA LEU A 94 -37.88 11.36 -3.65
C LEU A 94 -37.04 11.82 -2.46
N ARG A 95 -37.24 13.05 -1.98
CA ARG A 95 -36.56 13.58 -0.79
C ARG A 95 -36.83 12.75 0.46
N LYS A 96 -38.08 12.36 0.71
CA LYS A 96 -38.43 11.50 1.86
C LYS A 96 -37.80 10.11 1.75
N LEU A 97 -37.77 9.54 0.55
CA LEU A 97 -37.12 8.25 0.31
C LEU A 97 -35.61 8.34 0.53
N PHE A 98 -34.99 9.39 -0.01
CA PHE A 98 -33.57 9.66 0.21
C PHE A 98 -33.24 9.82 1.69
N ASP A 99 -33.98 10.64 2.45
CA ASP A 99 -33.70 10.83 3.88
C ASP A 99 -33.78 9.49 4.65
N ARG A 100 -34.73 8.62 4.29
CA ARG A 100 -34.84 7.27 4.84
C ARG A 100 -33.62 6.41 4.48
N TYR A 101 -33.32 6.24 3.20
CA TYR A 101 -32.21 5.38 2.78
C TYR A 101 -30.87 5.91 3.25
N TYR A 102 -30.68 7.22 3.24
CA TYR A 102 -29.48 7.85 3.76
C TYR A 102 -29.29 7.56 5.25
N SER A 103 -30.36 7.56 6.05
CA SER A 103 -30.27 7.15 7.47
C SER A 103 -29.82 5.69 7.67
N GLU A 104 -30.04 4.82 6.68
CA GLU A 104 -29.64 3.41 6.72
C GLU A 104 -28.18 3.20 6.28
N VAL A 105 -27.65 4.05 5.37
CA VAL A 105 -26.32 3.85 4.75
C VAL A 105 -25.27 4.90 5.10
N ALA A 106 -25.64 5.99 5.78
CA ALA A 106 -24.72 7.12 6.02
C ALA A 106 -23.47 6.73 6.81
N GLU A 107 -23.61 5.89 7.84
CA GLU A 107 -22.49 5.47 8.69
C GLU A 107 -21.53 4.53 7.96
N GLU A 108 -22.06 3.55 7.20
CA GLU A 108 -21.25 2.57 6.47
C GLU A 108 -20.63 3.12 5.18
N GLY A 109 -21.25 4.16 4.60
CA GLY A 109 -20.85 4.76 3.32
C GLY A 109 -20.10 6.09 3.45
N THR A 110 -19.62 6.46 4.64
CA THR A 110 -18.87 7.71 4.86
C THR A 110 -17.54 7.43 5.55
N PHE A 111 -16.45 8.02 5.04
CA PHE A 111 -15.09 7.80 5.53
C PHE A 111 -14.36 9.12 5.80
N LEU A 112 -13.45 9.17 6.77
CA LEU A 112 -12.58 10.34 6.95
C LEU A 112 -11.57 10.44 5.80
N PHE A 113 -11.35 11.65 5.29
CA PHE A 113 -10.19 11.89 4.42
C PHE A 113 -8.87 11.70 5.19
N PRO A 114 -7.76 11.36 4.50
CA PRO A 114 -6.46 11.22 5.15
C PRO A 114 -6.07 12.43 5.99
N HIS A 115 -5.45 12.18 7.15
CA HIS A 115 -4.93 13.20 8.09
C HIS A 115 -5.96 14.10 8.77
N VAL A 116 -7.27 13.90 8.55
CA VAL A 116 -8.32 14.71 9.18
C VAL A 116 -8.29 14.59 10.71
N ALA A 117 -8.32 13.37 11.24
CA ALA A 117 -8.34 13.15 12.69
C ALA A 117 -7.09 13.74 13.38
N ASP A 118 -5.91 13.54 12.78
CA ASP A 118 -4.63 14.04 13.31
C ASP A 118 -4.58 15.58 13.30
N THR A 119 -5.06 16.19 12.21
CA THR A 119 -5.11 17.64 12.05
C THR A 119 -6.06 18.26 13.08
N LEU A 120 -7.25 17.71 13.25
CA LEU A 120 -8.21 18.18 14.27
C LEU A 120 -7.62 18.04 15.68
N GLY A 121 -6.98 16.91 15.98
CA GLY A 121 -6.30 16.68 17.26
C GLY A 121 -5.18 17.69 17.53
N ALA A 122 -4.33 17.98 16.54
CA ALA A 122 -3.25 18.96 16.68
C ALA A 122 -3.77 20.39 16.87
N LEU A 123 -4.83 20.78 16.15
CA LEU A 123 -5.46 22.09 16.30
C LEU A 123 -6.14 22.25 17.67
N GLN A 124 -6.81 21.19 18.15
CA GLN A 124 -7.38 21.16 19.51
C GLN A 124 -6.28 21.22 20.58
N ALA A 125 -5.17 20.49 20.42
CA ALA A 125 -4.04 20.51 21.33
C ALA A 125 -3.37 21.89 21.42
N LYS A 126 -3.41 22.68 20.34
CA LYS A 126 -3.00 24.09 20.33
C LYS A 126 -3.96 25.00 21.11
N GLY A 127 -5.17 24.53 21.42
CA GLY A 127 -6.21 25.31 22.08
C GLY A 127 -7.01 26.21 21.14
N LEU A 128 -7.04 25.92 19.84
CA LEU A 128 -7.93 26.62 18.90
C LEU A 128 -9.36 26.06 19.00
N PRO A 129 -10.41 26.90 19.18
CA PRO A 129 -11.78 26.46 19.04
C PRO A 129 -12.05 26.01 17.60
N LEU A 130 -12.62 24.82 17.46
CA LEU A 130 -12.95 24.23 16.16
C LEU A 130 -14.47 24.22 15.94
N GLY A 131 -14.87 24.51 14.71
CA GLY A 131 -16.27 24.62 14.29
C GLY A 131 -16.55 23.77 13.07
N LEU A 132 -17.78 23.27 12.96
CA LEU A 132 -18.26 22.58 11.77
C LEU A 132 -19.41 23.37 11.16
N VAL A 133 -19.37 23.58 9.84
CA VAL A 133 -20.38 24.30 9.07
C VAL A 133 -20.74 23.49 7.84
N THR A 134 -21.91 22.87 7.83
CA THR A 134 -22.36 22.02 6.70
C THR A 134 -23.75 22.40 6.22
N ASN A 135 -24.01 22.21 4.92
CA ASN A 135 -25.36 22.30 4.34
C ASN A 135 -26.19 21.02 4.58
N LYS A 136 -25.59 19.98 5.16
CA LYS A 136 -26.24 18.72 5.53
C LYS A 136 -27.31 18.95 6.61
N PRO A 137 -28.48 18.31 6.52
CA PRO A 137 -29.51 18.41 7.56
C PRO A 137 -28.98 18.01 8.94
N THR A 138 -29.30 18.82 9.96
CA THR A 138 -28.78 18.67 11.33
C THR A 138 -28.94 17.26 11.93
N PRO A 139 -30.06 16.52 11.69
CA PRO A 139 -30.23 15.16 12.22
C PRO A 139 -29.16 14.14 11.78
N PHE A 140 -28.50 14.36 10.64
CA PHE A 140 -27.47 13.45 10.11
C PHE A 140 -26.05 13.82 10.54
N VAL A 141 -25.85 14.98 11.17
CA VAL A 141 -24.51 15.48 11.48
C VAL A 141 -23.96 14.82 12.73
N ALA A 142 -24.67 14.91 13.87
CA ALA A 142 -24.15 14.39 15.14
C ALA A 142 -23.88 12.87 15.13
N PRO A 143 -24.79 12.00 14.65
CA PRO A 143 -24.53 10.56 14.59
C PRO A 143 -23.31 10.22 13.71
N LEU A 144 -23.15 10.94 12.59
CA LEU A 144 -22.01 10.73 11.69
C LEU A 144 -20.69 11.13 12.34
N LEU A 145 -20.62 12.26 13.04
CA LEU A 145 -19.41 12.68 13.74
C LEU A 145 -19.05 11.74 14.90
N GLU A 146 -20.05 11.14 15.55
CA GLU A 146 -19.86 10.14 16.60
C GLU A 146 -19.32 8.83 16.02
N ALA A 147 -19.92 8.33 14.93
CA ALA A 147 -19.47 7.12 14.24
C ALA A 147 -18.01 7.23 13.75
N LEU A 148 -17.59 8.44 13.35
CA LEU A 148 -16.23 8.73 12.90
C LEU A 148 -15.26 9.14 14.02
N ASP A 149 -15.70 9.16 15.28
CA ASP A 149 -14.90 9.56 16.46
C ASP A 149 -14.24 10.96 16.34
N ILE A 150 -14.91 11.90 15.67
CA ILE A 150 -14.44 13.30 15.52
C ILE A 150 -15.34 14.33 16.19
N ALA A 151 -16.53 13.94 16.69
CA ALA A 151 -17.46 14.85 17.38
C ALA A 151 -16.79 15.64 18.52
N LYS A 152 -15.89 14.99 19.27
CA LYS A 152 -15.14 15.54 20.41
C LYS A 152 -14.26 16.76 20.09
N TYR A 153 -13.94 17.00 18.82
CA TYR A 153 -13.07 18.10 18.41
C TYR A 153 -13.82 19.44 18.26
N PHE A 154 -15.13 19.39 17.99
CA PHE A 154 -15.90 20.59 17.63
C PHE A 154 -16.58 21.22 18.84
N SER A 155 -16.31 22.51 19.03
CA SER A 155 -16.96 23.35 20.05
C SER A 155 -18.31 23.91 19.57
N VAL A 156 -18.48 24.04 18.26
CA VAL A 156 -19.68 24.55 17.61
C VAL A 156 -19.95 23.71 16.36
N VAL A 157 -21.18 23.22 16.21
CA VAL A 157 -21.63 22.52 15.00
C VAL A 157 -22.88 23.25 14.49
N ILE A 158 -22.85 23.63 13.21
CA ILE A 158 -23.97 24.24 12.48
C ILE A 158 -24.30 23.35 11.29
N GLY A 159 -25.46 22.71 11.35
CA GLY A 159 -26.07 22.00 10.24
C GLY A 159 -26.88 22.93 9.35
N GLY A 160 -27.34 22.40 8.21
CA GLY A 160 -28.03 23.18 7.19
C GLY A 160 -29.32 23.82 7.70
N ASP A 161 -30.04 23.15 8.59
CA ASP A 161 -31.36 23.60 9.05
C ASP A 161 -31.28 24.46 10.33
N ASP A 162 -30.06 24.75 10.81
CA ASP A 162 -29.81 25.64 11.95
C ASP A 162 -29.80 27.12 11.54
N VAL A 163 -29.80 27.41 10.23
CA VAL A 163 -29.80 28.77 9.66
C VAL A 163 -30.88 28.93 8.59
N GLN A 164 -31.34 30.17 8.40
CA GLN A 164 -32.29 30.47 7.33
C GLN A 164 -31.65 30.38 5.94
N ASN A 165 -30.43 30.88 5.78
CA ASN A 165 -29.70 30.88 4.51
C ASN A 165 -28.45 30.00 4.62
N LYS A 166 -28.38 28.96 3.79
CA LYS A 166 -27.27 27.99 3.71
C LYS A 166 -26.07 28.56 2.94
N LYS A 167 -24.89 27.93 3.03
CA LYS A 167 -23.73 28.29 2.18
C LYS A 167 -24.16 28.20 0.70
N PRO A 168 -23.85 29.18 -0.17
CA PRO A 168 -22.79 30.21 -0.07
C PRO A 168 -23.13 31.48 0.72
N HIS A 169 -24.29 31.58 1.36
CA HIS A 169 -24.60 32.73 2.21
C HIS A 169 -23.66 32.78 3.45
N PRO A 170 -23.29 33.97 3.97
CA PRO A 170 -22.36 34.07 5.11
C PRO A 170 -22.96 33.71 6.47
N ASP A 171 -24.29 33.70 6.62
CA ASP A 171 -25.01 33.44 7.88
C ASP A 171 -24.44 32.30 8.74
N PRO A 172 -24.20 31.08 8.21
CA PRO A 172 -23.70 29.99 9.04
C PRO A 172 -22.28 30.20 9.55
N LEU A 173 -21.41 30.90 8.79
CA LEU A 173 -20.07 31.24 9.24
C LEU A 173 -20.09 32.36 10.29
N LEU A 174 -20.95 33.37 10.09
CA LEU A 174 -21.14 34.44 11.07
C LEU A 174 -21.66 33.89 12.40
N LEU A 175 -22.60 32.93 12.35
CA LEU A 175 -23.14 32.26 13.54
C LEU A 175 -22.07 31.42 14.26
N VAL A 176 -21.18 30.73 13.53
CA VAL A 176 -20.05 30.02 14.17
C VAL A 176 -19.09 31.01 14.82
N ALA A 177 -18.71 32.09 14.13
CA ALA A 177 -17.81 33.10 14.68
C ALA A 177 -18.39 33.73 15.96
N GLU A 178 -19.69 34.05 15.96
CA GLU A 178 -20.42 34.55 17.14
C GLU A 178 -20.36 33.54 18.29
N ARG A 179 -20.68 32.27 18.05
CA ARG A 179 -20.67 31.21 19.08
C ARG A 179 -19.27 30.89 19.61
N MET A 180 -18.24 31.07 18.78
CA MET A 180 -16.84 30.97 19.19
C MET A 180 -16.33 32.21 19.94
N GLY A 181 -17.07 33.32 19.89
CA GLY A 181 -16.66 34.59 20.50
C GLY A 181 -15.47 35.26 19.81
N ILE A 182 -15.29 35.04 18.50
CA ILE A 182 -14.19 35.61 17.70
C ILE A 182 -14.72 36.43 16.53
N ALA A 183 -13.93 37.40 16.04
CA ALA A 183 -14.29 38.14 14.84
C ALA A 183 -14.14 37.24 13.59
N PRO A 184 -14.96 37.41 12.54
CA PRO A 184 -14.85 36.61 11.31
C PRO A 184 -13.45 36.61 10.69
N GLN A 185 -12.74 37.75 10.74
CA GLN A 185 -11.37 37.88 10.22
C GLN A 185 -10.34 37.02 10.99
N GLN A 186 -10.67 36.60 12.21
CA GLN A 186 -9.84 35.75 13.06
C GLN A 186 -10.23 34.27 12.96
N MET A 187 -11.26 33.94 12.17
CA MET A 187 -11.70 32.56 11.94
C MET A 187 -11.26 32.12 10.55
N LEU A 188 -10.41 31.09 10.49
CA LEU A 188 -10.06 30.47 9.21
C LEU A 188 -11.19 29.53 8.80
N PHE A 189 -11.72 29.67 7.58
CA PHE A 189 -12.67 28.71 7.02
C PHE A 189 -11.98 27.78 6.02
N VAL A 190 -12.20 26.47 6.17
CA VAL A 190 -11.60 25.42 5.33
C VAL A 190 -12.72 24.68 4.63
N GLY A 191 -12.65 24.61 3.30
CA GLY A 191 -13.65 23.92 2.48
C GLY A 191 -13.07 23.41 1.16
N ASP A 192 -13.85 22.61 0.44
CA ASP A 192 -13.47 22.03 -0.85
C ASP A 192 -14.28 22.57 -2.03
N SER A 193 -15.41 23.25 -1.77
CA SER A 193 -16.32 23.68 -2.83
C SER A 193 -16.35 25.19 -3.04
N ARG A 194 -16.85 25.61 -4.21
CA ARG A 194 -17.14 27.02 -4.51
C ARG A 194 -18.05 27.68 -3.46
N ASN A 195 -19.00 26.93 -2.91
CA ASN A 195 -19.94 27.47 -1.93
C ASN A 195 -19.22 27.87 -0.64
N ASP A 196 -18.22 27.10 -0.24
CA ASP A 196 -17.42 27.35 0.95
C ASP A 196 -16.61 28.63 0.82
N ILE A 197 -15.93 28.78 -0.31
CA ILE A 197 -15.09 29.95 -0.56
C ILE A 197 -15.93 31.23 -0.71
N GLN A 198 -17.11 31.14 -1.34
CA GLN A 198 -18.03 32.27 -1.43
C GLN A 198 -18.60 32.68 -0.07
N ALA A 199 -18.98 31.70 0.77
CA ALA A 199 -19.46 31.97 2.12
C ALA A 199 -18.39 32.63 2.99
N ALA A 200 -17.14 32.13 2.94
CA ALA A 200 -16.02 32.69 3.67
C ALA A 200 -15.74 34.14 3.29
N LYS A 201 -15.69 34.43 1.98
CA LYS A 201 -15.50 35.80 1.47
C LYS A 201 -16.62 36.74 1.89
N ALA A 202 -17.87 36.29 1.78
CA ALA A 202 -19.02 37.10 2.17
C ALA A 202 -19.05 37.37 3.69
N ALA A 203 -18.56 36.42 4.50
CA ALA A 203 -18.44 36.57 5.96
C ALA A 203 -17.20 37.38 6.37
N GLY A 204 -16.26 37.62 5.45
CA GLY A 204 -14.97 38.28 5.73
C GLY A 204 -13.96 37.39 6.46
N CYS A 205 -14.09 36.06 6.33
CA CYS A 205 -13.17 35.07 6.87
C CYS A 205 -12.05 34.78 5.86
N PRO A 206 -10.79 34.65 6.28
CA PRO A 206 -9.75 34.03 5.45
C PRO A 206 -10.17 32.60 5.06
N SER A 207 -9.91 32.19 3.83
CA SER A 207 -10.39 30.90 3.30
C SER A 207 -9.26 30.01 2.77
N VAL A 208 -9.30 28.72 3.12
CA VAL A 208 -8.50 27.66 2.47
C VAL A 208 -9.39 26.81 1.58
N GLY A 209 -8.98 26.62 0.34
CA GLY A 209 -9.57 25.65 -0.59
C GLY A 209 -8.74 24.37 -0.65
N LEU A 210 -9.37 23.22 -0.43
CA LEU A 210 -8.73 21.91 -0.60
C LEU A 210 -8.87 21.43 -2.05
N THR A 211 -7.84 20.79 -2.60
CA THR A 211 -7.87 20.32 -4.00
C THR A 211 -8.61 18.99 -4.19
N TYR A 212 -8.95 18.30 -3.09
CA TYR A 212 -9.83 17.14 -3.09
C TYR A 212 -11.26 17.56 -2.68
N GLY A 213 -12.23 16.66 -2.82
CA GLY A 213 -13.62 16.92 -2.45
C GLY A 213 -14.55 17.08 -3.66
N TYR A 214 -15.66 17.78 -3.46
CA TYR A 214 -16.80 17.87 -4.38
C TYR A 214 -17.05 19.30 -4.84
N ASN A 215 -16.26 19.76 -5.82
CA ASN A 215 -16.45 21.07 -6.42
C ASN A 215 -17.13 21.01 -7.80
N TYR A 216 -18.20 20.23 -7.93
CA TYR A 216 -18.98 20.11 -9.19
C TYR A 216 -18.15 19.68 -10.42
N GLY A 217 -17.01 19.01 -10.21
CA GLY A 217 -16.08 18.64 -11.28
C GLY A 217 -15.15 19.76 -11.75
N GLU A 218 -15.13 20.91 -11.07
CA GLU A 218 -14.27 22.05 -11.37
C GLU A 218 -13.10 22.18 -10.37
N ALA A 219 -12.01 22.80 -10.80
CA ALA A 219 -10.87 23.07 -9.93
C ALA A 219 -11.19 24.20 -8.92
N ILE A 220 -10.76 24.02 -7.67
CA ILE A 220 -11.07 24.94 -6.55
C ILE A 220 -10.44 26.32 -6.69
N ASP A 221 -9.38 26.44 -7.51
CA ASP A 221 -8.70 27.70 -7.82
C ASP A 221 -9.63 28.71 -8.52
N LEU A 222 -10.60 28.24 -9.30
CA LEU A 222 -11.61 29.08 -9.94
C LEU A 222 -12.50 29.82 -8.94
N SER A 223 -12.63 29.29 -7.71
CA SER A 223 -13.35 29.94 -6.61
C SER A 223 -12.52 31.01 -5.89
N GLN A 224 -11.23 31.12 -6.24
CA GLN A 224 -10.25 32.09 -5.74
C GLN A 224 -10.11 32.12 -4.20
N PRO A 225 -9.82 31.00 -3.52
CA PRO A 225 -9.54 31.02 -2.07
C PRO A 225 -8.25 31.81 -1.76
N ASP A 226 -8.08 32.28 -0.52
CA ASP A 226 -6.86 32.96 -0.09
C ASP A 226 -5.60 32.09 -0.20
N VAL A 227 -5.76 30.79 0.04
CA VAL A 227 -4.72 29.75 -0.09
C VAL A 227 -5.37 28.44 -0.56
N ILE A 228 -4.61 27.64 -1.31
CA ILE A 228 -5.00 26.31 -1.76
C ILE A 228 -4.06 25.29 -1.14
N TYR A 229 -4.61 24.21 -0.59
CA TYR A 229 -3.84 23.08 -0.04
C TYR A 229 -4.24 21.76 -0.68
N GLN A 230 -3.25 20.88 -0.82
CA GLN A 230 -3.47 19.53 -1.34
C GLN A 230 -3.87 18.56 -0.24
N SER A 231 -3.49 18.86 1.00
CA SER A 231 -3.80 18.07 2.18
C SER A 231 -4.28 18.96 3.32
N ILE A 232 -5.19 18.45 4.15
CA ILE A 232 -5.70 19.20 5.31
C ILE A 232 -4.61 19.45 6.37
N ASN A 233 -3.57 18.62 6.46
CA ASN A 233 -2.47 18.83 7.40
C ASN A 233 -1.53 20.00 7.02
N ASP A 234 -1.61 20.51 5.79
CA ASP A 234 -0.90 21.72 5.35
C ASP A 234 -1.39 22.97 6.13
N LEU A 235 -2.53 22.87 6.82
CA LEU A 235 -3.02 23.87 7.77
C LEU A 235 -2.11 24.03 8.98
N LEU A 236 -1.44 22.96 9.43
CA LEU A 236 -0.68 22.97 10.69
C LEU A 236 0.52 23.95 10.61
N PRO A 237 1.42 23.87 9.59
CA PRO A 237 2.49 24.85 9.41
C PRO A 237 1.98 26.27 9.19
N ALA A 238 0.87 26.41 8.46
CA ALA A 238 0.25 27.69 8.17
C ALA A 238 -0.18 28.42 9.46
N LEU A 239 -0.57 27.64 10.47
CA LEU A 239 -0.92 28.11 11.79
C LEU A 239 0.25 28.03 12.79
N GLY A 240 1.49 27.82 12.34
CA GLY A 240 2.66 27.79 13.23
C GLY A 240 2.73 26.59 14.17
N LEU A 241 2.05 25.49 13.83
CA LEU A 241 2.30 24.18 14.40
C LEU A 241 3.33 23.45 13.53
N PRO A 242 4.15 22.55 14.09
CA PRO A 242 4.83 21.58 13.25
C PRO A 242 3.78 20.81 12.44
N HIS A 243 4.14 20.29 11.26
CA HIS A 243 3.37 19.17 10.72
C HIS A 243 3.19 18.16 11.85
N SER A 244 2.00 17.58 12.01
CA SER A 244 1.79 16.62 13.10
C SER A 244 2.86 15.53 13.01
N GLU A 245 3.88 15.63 13.85
CA GLU A 245 4.92 14.62 14.02
C GLU A 245 4.32 13.50 14.89
N ASN A 246 3.25 12.90 14.37
CA ASN A 246 2.76 11.58 14.74
C ASN A 246 2.08 11.01 13.49
N GLN A 247 2.76 10.01 12.93
CA GLN A 247 2.60 9.44 11.59
C GLN A 247 3.12 10.37 10.48
N GLU A 248 4.39 10.14 10.13
CA GLU A 248 5.00 10.46 8.85
C GLU A 248 3.97 10.58 7.73
N SER A 249 4.17 11.57 6.86
CA SER A 249 3.76 11.46 5.47
C SER A 249 3.93 10.01 4.99
N LYS A 250 2.84 9.27 4.80
CA LYS A 250 2.85 8.34 3.69
C LYS A 250 2.65 9.21 2.45
N MET A 251 3.76 9.82 1.98
CA MET A 251 4.15 9.45 0.62
C MET A 251 4.03 7.94 0.62
N THR A 252 2.98 7.37 0.02
CA THR A 252 2.67 5.95 0.16
C THR A 252 3.96 5.18 -0.07
N LYS A 253 4.54 4.64 1.03
CA LYS A 253 5.85 3.99 0.99
C LYS A 253 5.79 3.00 -0.17
N PRO A 254 6.68 3.09 -1.17
CA PRO A 254 6.56 2.23 -2.34
C PRO A 254 6.44 0.77 -1.90
N ILE A 255 5.51 0.06 -2.50
CA ILE A 255 5.21 -1.31 -2.12
C ILE A 255 6.28 -2.20 -2.73
N VAL A 256 6.98 -2.94 -1.88
CA VAL A 256 8.03 -3.88 -2.28
C VAL A 256 7.52 -5.30 -2.02
N PHE A 257 7.37 -6.11 -3.07
CA PHE A 257 6.96 -7.50 -2.95
C PHE A 257 8.15 -8.44 -3.15
N SER A 258 8.37 -9.39 -2.23
CA SER A 258 9.44 -10.37 -2.31
C SER A 258 8.92 -11.79 -2.06
N GLY A 259 9.15 -12.68 -3.02
CA GLY A 259 8.83 -14.10 -2.91
C GLY A 259 9.97 -14.92 -2.31
N ALA A 260 9.70 -15.66 -1.24
CA ALA A 260 10.64 -16.50 -0.51
C ALA A 260 10.33 -17.99 -0.71
N GLN A 261 11.22 -18.71 -1.41
CA GLN A 261 11.06 -20.16 -1.59
C GLN A 261 11.25 -20.91 -0.25
N PRO A 262 10.29 -21.76 0.18
CA PRO A 262 10.38 -22.51 1.43
C PRO A 262 11.39 -23.65 1.29
N SER A 263 12.66 -23.32 1.50
CA SER A 263 13.79 -24.25 1.36
C SER A 263 14.60 -24.40 2.63
N GLY A 264 14.43 -23.53 3.63
CA GLY A 264 15.17 -23.55 4.90
C GLY A 264 16.69 -23.26 4.80
N GLU A 265 17.28 -23.28 3.60
CA GLU A 265 18.72 -23.14 3.37
C GLU A 265 19.10 -21.83 2.68
N LEU A 266 19.01 -20.71 3.42
CA LEU A 266 19.64 -19.46 2.98
C LEU A 266 21.15 -19.50 3.27
N THR A 267 21.91 -18.89 2.37
CA THR A 267 23.37 -18.73 2.51
C THR A 267 23.71 -17.36 3.08
N ILE A 268 24.94 -17.19 3.60
CA ILE A 268 25.44 -15.85 3.98
C ILE A 268 25.42 -14.86 2.81
N GLY A 269 25.57 -15.35 1.57
CA GLY A 269 25.47 -14.51 0.38
C GLY A 269 24.05 -13.99 0.14
N ASN A 270 23.02 -14.77 0.47
CA ASN A 270 21.64 -14.28 0.43
C ASN A 270 21.39 -13.25 1.53
N TYR A 271 21.92 -13.51 2.73
CA TYR A 271 21.75 -12.62 3.87
C TYR A 271 22.41 -11.25 3.65
N MET A 272 23.70 -11.25 3.31
CA MET A 272 24.49 -10.02 3.15
C MET A 272 24.18 -9.28 1.85
N GLY A 273 23.70 -9.99 0.82
CA GLY A 273 23.41 -9.41 -0.49
C GLY A 273 22.01 -8.83 -0.62
N ALA A 274 21.06 -9.28 0.20
CA ALA A 274 19.65 -8.87 0.10
C ALA A 274 18.96 -8.74 1.46
N LEU A 275 18.95 -9.80 2.28
CA LEU A 275 18.06 -9.85 3.45
C LEU A 275 18.41 -8.79 4.50
N ARG A 276 19.69 -8.48 4.70
CA ARG A 276 20.12 -7.43 5.63
C ARG A 276 19.65 -6.04 5.20
N GLN A 277 19.66 -5.78 3.89
CA GLN A 277 19.19 -4.53 3.29
C GLN A 277 17.68 -4.44 3.43
N TRP A 278 16.98 -5.55 3.23
CA TRP A 278 15.53 -5.65 3.42
C TRP A 278 15.10 -5.31 4.85
N VAL A 279 15.87 -5.71 5.87
CA VAL A 279 15.59 -5.34 7.26
C VAL A 279 15.61 -3.82 7.45
N ASN A 280 16.58 -3.13 6.83
CA ASN A 280 16.68 -1.68 6.89
C ASN A 280 15.63 -0.96 6.02
N MET A 281 15.06 -1.65 5.02
CA MET A 281 14.04 -1.08 4.13
C MET A 281 12.64 -1.02 4.75
N GLN A 282 12.39 -1.71 5.86
CA GLN A 282 11.05 -1.80 6.47
C GLN A 282 10.53 -0.43 6.95
N ASP A 283 11.43 0.53 7.19
CA ASP A 283 11.07 1.88 7.59
C ASP A 283 10.80 2.78 6.36
N ASP A 284 11.46 2.55 5.21
CA ASP A 284 11.31 3.38 4.01
C ASP A 284 10.26 2.85 3.02
N TYR A 285 9.96 1.56 3.06
CA TYR A 285 9.10 0.84 2.11
C TYR A 285 7.97 0.10 2.81
N HIS A 286 6.86 -0.13 2.11
CA HIS A 286 5.87 -1.10 2.56
C HIS A 286 6.27 -2.49 2.04
N CYS A 287 7.01 -3.23 2.86
CA CYS A 287 7.56 -4.53 2.48
C CYS A 287 6.56 -5.67 2.67
N ILE A 288 6.47 -6.51 1.66
CA ILE A 288 5.65 -7.72 1.62
C ILE A 288 6.57 -8.92 1.36
N TYR A 289 6.60 -9.87 2.29
CA TYR A 289 7.37 -11.11 2.20
C TYR A 289 6.42 -12.30 2.12
N CYS A 290 6.31 -12.89 0.93
CA CYS A 290 5.43 -14.03 0.67
C CYS A 290 6.25 -15.32 0.63
N ILE A 291 5.98 -16.26 1.54
CA ILE A 291 6.58 -17.60 1.51
C ILE A 291 5.81 -18.44 0.48
N VAL A 292 6.43 -18.65 -0.69
CA VAL A 292 5.77 -19.15 -1.92
C VAL A 292 5.67 -20.68 -1.98
N ASP A 293 4.87 -21.25 -1.10
CA ASP A 293 4.64 -22.70 -1.02
C ASP A 293 3.84 -23.29 -2.19
N GLN A 294 2.97 -22.51 -2.85
CA GLN A 294 2.28 -22.95 -4.07
C GLN A 294 3.24 -23.08 -5.26
N HIS A 295 4.30 -22.25 -5.31
CA HIS A 295 5.37 -22.42 -6.30
C HIS A 295 6.24 -23.64 -6.03
N ALA A 296 6.47 -23.99 -4.76
CA ALA A 296 7.36 -25.08 -4.38
C ALA A 296 6.90 -26.46 -4.90
N ILE A 297 5.57 -26.66 -5.05
CA ILE A 297 4.98 -27.93 -5.50
C ILE A 297 5.03 -28.15 -7.01
N THR A 298 5.53 -27.19 -7.80
CA THR A 298 5.86 -27.37 -9.23
C THR A 298 6.95 -28.43 -9.44
N VAL A 299 7.74 -28.70 -8.40
CA VAL A 299 8.61 -29.87 -8.26
C VAL A 299 8.07 -30.72 -7.12
N ARG A 300 8.12 -32.05 -7.24
CA ARG A 300 7.58 -32.96 -6.21
C ARG A 300 8.31 -32.75 -4.89
N GLN A 301 7.53 -32.52 -3.83
CA GLN A 301 8.02 -32.32 -2.47
C GLN A 301 7.59 -33.49 -1.58
N ASP A 302 8.39 -33.78 -0.56
CA ASP A 302 7.89 -34.50 0.60
C ASP A 302 7.03 -33.56 1.45
N ALA A 303 5.82 -33.99 1.79
CA ALA A 303 4.83 -33.12 2.43
C ALA A 303 5.27 -32.64 3.83
N GLN A 304 5.94 -33.50 4.62
CA GLN A 304 6.41 -33.13 5.95
C GLN A 304 7.61 -32.18 5.85
N LYS A 305 8.52 -32.42 4.90
CA LYS A 305 9.66 -31.54 4.63
C LYS A 305 9.21 -30.17 4.16
N LEU A 306 8.22 -30.07 3.27
CA LEU A 306 7.70 -28.77 2.82
C LEU A 306 7.10 -27.97 3.98
N ARG A 307 6.24 -28.61 4.80
CA ARG A 307 5.66 -27.95 5.98
C ARG A 307 6.75 -27.46 6.94
N LYS A 308 7.75 -28.29 7.21
CA LYS A 308 8.89 -27.91 8.06
C LYS A 308 9.66 -26.74 7.44
N ALA A 309 9.96 -26.80 6.15
CA ALA A 309 10.72 -25.78 5.43
C ALA A 309 10.00 -24.42 5.39
N THR A 310 8.66 -24.40 5.28
CA THR A 310 7.86 -23.17 5.39
C THR A 310 8.05 -22.50 6.76
N LEU A 311 7.92 -23.26 7.84
CA LEU A 311 8.12 -22.75 9.21
C LEU A 311 9.57 -22.36 9.48
N ASP A 312 10.54 -23.13 8.96
CA ASP A 312 11.96 -22.80 9.03
C ASP A 312 12.25 -21.47 8.31
N THR A 313 11.69 -21.27 7.11
CA THR A 313 11.84 -20.02 6.36
C THR A 313 11.21 -18.84 7.11
N LEU A 314 10.00 -18.99 7.66
CA LEU A 314 9.36 -17.94 8.46
C LEU A 314 10.22 -17.54 9.67
N ALA A 315 10.61 -18.51 10.49
CA ALA A 315 11.42 -18.27 11.68
C ALA A 315 12.78 -17.63 11.33
N LEU A 316 13.37 -18.01 10.19
CA LEU A 316 14.64 -17.47 9.72
C LEU A 316 14.52 -16.01 9.27
N TYR A 317 13.43 -15.63 8.59
CA TYR A 317 13.17 -14.23 8.22
C TYR A 317 12.99 -13.35 9.47
N LEU A 318 12.25 -13.83 10.47
CA LEU A 318 12.09 -13.16 11.77
C LEU A 318 13.43 -13.04 12.52
N ALA A 319 14.24 -14.10 12.50
CA ALA A 319 15.59 -14.10 13.09
C ALA A 319 16.55 -13.12 12.40
N CYS A 320 16.37 -12.89 11.10
CA CYS A 320 17.15 -11.89 10.37
C CYS A 320 16.72 -10.45 10.70
N GLY A 321 15.52 -10.24 11.28
CA GLY A 321 15.02 -8.92 11.67
C GLY A 321 13.84 -8.41 10.86
N ILE A 322 13.18 -9.27 10.06
CA ILE A 322 11.88 -8.91 9.51
C ILE A 322 10.88 -8.82 10.66
N ASP A 323 10.25 -7.66 10.77
CA ASP A 323 9.31 -7.32 11.82
C ASP A 323 7.88 -7.43 11.27
N PRO A 324 7.05 -8.37 11.78
CA PRO A 324 5.68 -8.56 11.31
C PRO A 324 4.73 -7.40 11.67
N GLU A 325 5.16 -6.49 12.54
CA GLU A 325 4.42 -5.27 12.84
C GLU A 325 4.65 -4.20 11.77
N LYS A 326 5.87 -4.10 11.23
CA LYS A 326 6.26 -3.14 10.17
C LYS A 326 5.98 -3.65 8.75
N SER A 327 6.20 -4.94 8.52
CA SER A 327 6.09 -5.60 7.21
C SER A 327 4.96 -6.63 7.19
N THR A 328 4.44 -6.94 6.01
CA THR A 328 3.50 -8.04 5.82
C THR A 328 4.27 -9.30 5.47
N ILE A 329 4.40 -10.26 6.40
CA ILE A 329 5.01 -11.57 6.15
C ILE A 329 3.97 -12.68 6.29
N PHE A 330 3.81 -13.51 5.26
CA PHE A 330 2.75 -14.52 5.23
C PHE A 330 3.11 -15.73 4.35
N VAL A 331 2.31 -16.79 4.43
CA VAL A 331 2.43 -17.99 3.59
C VAL A 331 1.45 -17.87 2.42
N GLN A 332 1.94 -18.06 1.19
CA GLN A 332 1.17 -17.82 -0.04
C GLN A 332 -0.16 -18.59 -0.07
N SER A 333 -0.16 -19.87 0.32
CA SER A 333 -1.37 -20.70 0.33
C SER A 333 -2.44 -20.28 1.34
N HIS A 334 -2.12 -19.40 2.30
CA HIS A 334 -3.08 -18.90 3.29
C HIS A 334 -3.91 -17.72 2.76
N VAL A 335 -3.56 -17.17 1.59
CA VAL A 335 -4.24 -16.05 0.95
C VAL A 335 -4.83 -16.53 -0.38
N PRO A 336 -6.12 -16.89 -0.43
CA PRO A 336 -6.74 -17.55 -1.59
C PRO A 336 -6.71 -16.70 -2.86
N GLU A 337 -6.63 -15.38 -2.72
CA GLU A 337 -6.62 -14.42 -3.81
C GLU A 337 -5.49 -14.67 -4.82
N HIS A 338 -4.36 -15.26 -4.39
CA HIS A 338 -3.23 -15.61 -5.25
C HIS A 338 -3.63 -16.59 -6.36
N ALA A 339 -4.27 -17.70 -6.01
CA ALA A 339 -4.69 -18.70 -6.98
C ALA A 339 -5.86 -18.20 -7.84
N GLN A 340 -6.76 -17.42 -7.21
CA GLN A 340 -7.90 -16.81 -7.88
C GLN A 340 -7.48 -15.81 -8.97
N LEU A 341 -6.54 -14.91 -8.66
CA LEU A 341 -5.99 -13.99 -9.64
C LEU A 341 -5.12 -14.73 -10.66
N GLY A 342 -4.34 -15.74 -10.25
CA GLY A 342 -3.55 -16.57 -11.16
C GLY A 342 -4.40 -17.18 -12.28
N TRP A 343 -5.57 -17.75 -11.94
CA TRP A 343 -6.51 -18.24 -12.94
C TRP A 343 -7.05 -17.13 -13.87
N ALA A 344 -7.44 -15.99 -13.32
CA ALA A 344 -7.94 -14.88 -14.13
C ALA A 344 -6.87 -14.40 -15.12
N LEU A 345 -5.61 -14.23 -14.67
CA LEU A 345 -4.51 -13.76 -15.50
C LEU A 345 -4.06 -14.79 -16.56
N ASN A 346 -4.34 -16.08 -16.37
CA ASN A 346 -4.11 -17.08 -17.43
C ASN A 346 -4.90 -16.74 -18.70
N CYS A 347 -6.12 -16.22 -18.55
CA CYS A 347 -6.96 -15.81 -19.67
C CYS A 347 -6.43 -14.57 -20.42
N TYR A 348 -5.49 -13.84 -19.82
CA TYR A 348 -4.84 -12.67 -20.42
C TYR A 348 -3.37 -12.93 -20.77
N THR A 349 -2.89 -14.17 -20.63
CA THR A 349 -1.52 -14.56 -20.95
C THR A 349 -1.49 -15.38 -22.22
N TYR A 350 -0.64 -15.03 -23.18
CA TYR A 350 -0.51 -15.82 -24.40
C TYR A 350 0.34 -17.06 -24.15
N PHE A 351 -0.12 -18.22 -24.63
CA PHE A 351 0.63 -19.48 -24.58
C PHE A 351 2.08 -19.36 -25.08
N GLY A 352 2.30 -18.55 -26.12
CA GLY A 352 3.62 -18.30 -26.68
C GLY A 352 4.57 -17.65 -25.68
N GLU A 353 4.09 -16.79 -24.78
CA GLU A 353 4.91 -16.13 -23.76
C GLU A 353 5.46 -17.14 -22.77
N LEU A 354 4.62 -18.08 -22.31
CA LEU A 354 5.00 -19.15 -21.39
C LEU A 354 5.95 -20.17 -22.02
N SER A 355 5.64 -20.65 -23.23
CA SER A 355 6.48 -21.64 -23.93
C SER A 355 7.87 -21.14 -24.33
N ARG A 356 8.08 -19.82 -24.39
CA ARG A 356 9.39 -19.21 -24.66
C ARG A 356 10.23 -18.98 -23.41
N MET A 357 9.70 -19.20 -22.21
CA MET A 357 10.43 -19.00 -20.95
C MET A 357 11.68 -19.88 -20.87
N THR A 358 12.83 -19.27 -20.59
CA THR A 358 14.11 -20.00 -20.47
C THR A 358 14.06 -20.98 -19.31
N GLN A 359 13.55 -20.57 -18.15
CA GLN A 359 13.41 -21.46 -16.99
C GLN A 359 12.47 -22.64 -17.24
N PHE A 360 11.42 -22.47 -18.05
CA PHE A 360 10.57 -23.60 -18.41
C PHE A 360 11.35 -24.61 -19.26
N LYS A 361 12.11 -24.15 -20.26
CA LYS A 361 12.93 -25.02 -21.11
C LYS A 361 14.02 -25.75 -20.30
N ASP A 362 14.75 -25.02 -19.46
CA ASP A 362 15.83 -25.57 -18.64
C ASP A 362 15.31 -26.58 -17.61
N LYS A 363 14.24 -26.24 -16.89
CA LYS A 363 13.63 -27.16 -15.92
C LYS A 363 12.96 -28.35 -16.60
N SER A 364 12.37 -28.18 -17.78
CA SER A 364 11.80 -29.30 -18.54
C SER A 364 12.86 -30.28 -19.01
N ALA A 365 14.03 -29.78 -19.45
CA ALA A 365 15.15 -30.63 -19.80
C ALA A 365 15.71 -31.38 -18.57
N ARG A 366 15.79 -30.71 -17.41
CA ARG A 366 16.30 -31.29 -16.16
C ARG A 366 15.31 -32.28 -15.50
N TYR A 367 14.02 -32.04 -15.63
CA TYR A 367 12.93 -32.83 -15.03
C TYR A 367 12.02 -33.42 -16.10
N ALA A 368 12.61 -34.07 -17.11
CA ALA A 368 11.88 -34.63 -18.25
C ALA A 368 10.73 -35.58 -17.86
N GLU A 369 10.87 -36.25 -16.72
CA GLU A 369 9.90 -37.23 -16.21
C GLU A 369 8.68 -36.59 -15.51
N ASN A 370 8.73 -35.29 -15.21
CA ASN A 370 7.67 -34.59 -14.47
C ASN A 370 7.47 -33.14 -14.94
N ILE A 371 7.32 -32.95 -16.25
CA ILE A 371 6.88 -31.69 -16.84
C ILE A 371 5.37 -31.56 -16.60
N ASN A 372 5.01 -30.87 -15.52
CA ASN A 372 3.62 -30.64 -15.14
C ASN A 372 3.15 -29.24 -15.55
N ALA A 373 1.84 -29.05 -15.66
CA ALA A 373 1.25 -27.76 -16.02
C ALA A 373 1.66 -26.62 -15.07
N GLY A 374 1.81 -26.89 -13.77
CA GLY A 374 2.30 -25.90 -12.82
C GLY A 374 3.69 -25.37 -13.15
N LEU A 375 4.60 -26.22 -13.64
CA LEU A 375 5.94 -25.81 -14.08
C LEU A 375 5.91 -24.91 -15.33
N PHE A 376 4.86 -25.02 -16.15
CA PHE A 376 4.63 -24.14 -17.31
C PHE A 376 3.95 -22.83 -16.90
N ASP A 377 3.02 -22.91 -15.95
CA ASP A 377 2.07 -21.84 -15.62
C ASP A 377 2.51 -20.95 -14.44
N TYR A 378 3.49 -21.38 -13.64
CA TYR A 378 3.95 -20.59 -12.49
C TYR A 378 4.38 -19.15 -12.79
N PRO A 379 4.84 -18.75 -14.00
CA PRO A 379 5.09 -17.34 -14.29
C PRO A 379 3.82 -16.48 -14.17
N VAL A 380 2.64 -17.04 -14.46
CA VAL A 380 1.36 -16.32 -14.30
C VAL A 380 0.96 -16.24 -12.82
N LEU A 381 1.18 -17.31 -12.05
CA LEU A 381 1.00 -17.24 -10.60
C LEU A 381 1.95 -16.22 -9.96
N MET A 382 3.19 -16.12 -10.44
CA MET A 382 4.14 -15.09 -10.01
C MET A 382 3.65 -13.67 -10.36
N ALA A 383 3.04 -13.48 -11.54
CA ALA A 383 2.42 -12.21 -11.89
C ALA A 383 1.26 -11.89 -10.93
N ALA A 384 0.40 -12.86 -10.63
CA ALA A 384 -0.67 -12.68 -9.65
C ALA A 384 -0.15 -12.31 -8.25
N ASP A 385 0.92 -12.98 -7.80
CA ASP A 385 1.56 -12.70 -6.51
C ASP A 385 2.00 -11.24 -6.39
N ILE A 386 2.54 -10.66 -7.48
CA ILE A 386 3.03 -9.29 -7.52
C ILE A 386 1.87 -8.30 -7.65
N LEU A 387 0.93 -8.54 -8.55
CA LEU A 387 -0.09 -7.57 -8.93
C LEU A 387 -1.21 -7.40 -7.89
N LEU A 388 -1.49 -8.41 -7.06
CA LEU A 388 -2.49 -8.32 -5.99
C LEU A 388 -2.29 -7.15 -5.04
N TYR A 389 -1.04 -6.76 -4.81
CA TYR A 389 -0.67 -5.79 -3.78
C TYR A 389 -0.35 -4.41 -4.35
N GLN A 390 -0.72 -4.13 -5.60
CA GLN A 390 -0.40 -2.86 -6.27
C GLN A 390 1.10 -2.53 -6.18
N THR A 391 1.92 -3.57 -6.38
CA THR A 391 3.37 -3.54 -6.13
C THR A 391 4.07 -2.51 -7.02
N ASN A 392 4.94 -1.70 -6.42
CA ASN A 392 5.80 -0.78 -7.14
C ASN A 392 7.13 -1.42 -7.54
N LEU A 393 7.69 -2.23 -6.65
CA LEU A 393 9.08 -2.67 -6.70
C LEU A 393 9.20 -4.17 -6.39
N VAL A 394 9.96 -4.91 -7.21
CA VAL A 394 10.20 -6.34 -6.98
C VAL A 394 11.71 -6.62 -7.01
N PRO A 395 12.32 -7.09 -5.91
CA PRO A 395 13.71 -7.48 -5.89
C PRO A 395 13.87 -8.84 -6.57
N VAL A 396 14.38 -8.82 -7.80
CA VAL A 396 14.57 -10.03 -8.61
C VAL A 396 16.04 -10.28 -8.91
N GLY A 397 16.43 -11.56 -8.87
CA GLY A 397 17.70 -12.01 -9.45
C GLY A 397 17.68 -11.91 -10.98
N GLU A 398 18.86 -11.95 -11.61
CA GLU A 398 18.97 -11.93 -13.07
C GLU A 398 18.18 -13.06 -13.75
N ASP A 399 18.07 -14.21 -13.09
CA ASP A 399 17.34 -15.39 -13.53
C ASP A 399 15.81 -15.23 -13.52
N GLN A 400 15.28 -14.22 -12.82
CA GLN A 400 13.84 -13.97 -12.67
C GLN A 400 13.37 -12.73 -13.46
N LYS A 401 14.28 -12.03 -14.16
CA LYS A 401 13.94 -10.85 -14.96
C LYS A 401 12.85 -11.12 -16.00
N GLN A 402 12.93 -12.27 -16.68
CA GLN A 402 11.95 -12.63 -17.70
C GLN A 402 10.53 -12.78 -17.13
N HIS A 403 10.40 -13.30 -15.90
CA HIS A 403 9.11 -13.42 -15.23
C HIS A 403 8.57 -12.07 -14.78
N LEU A 404 9.43 -11.16 -14.32
CA LEU A 404 9.03 -9.79 -13.98
C LEU A 404 8.52 -9.05 -15.23
N GLU A 405 9.22 -9.15 -16.37
CA GLU A 405 8.73 -8.55 -17.62
C GLU A 405 7.38 -9.13 -18.04
N LEU A 406 7.16 -10.44 -17.92
CA LEU A 406 5.84 -11.02 -18.17
C LEU A 406 4.75 -10.42 -17.26
N SER A 407 5.05 -10.21 -15.96
CA SER A 407 4.08 -9.58 -15.06
C SER A 407 3.73 -8.15 -15.47
N ARG A 408 4.69 -7.40 -16.02
CA ARG A 408 4.50 -6.05 -16.56
C ARG A 408 3.64 -6.07 -17.82
N ASP A 409 3.95 -6.97 -18.75
CA ASP A 409 3.22 -7.14 -20.01
C ASP A 409 1.75 -7.51 -19.74
N ILE A 410 1.50 -8.44 -18.80
CA ILE A 410 0.14 -8.83 -18.39
C ILE A 410 -0.59 -7.64 -17.76
N ALA A 411 0.05 -6.90 -16.84
CA ALA A 411 -0.55 -5.75 -16.19
C ALA A 411 -0.93 -4.64 -17.19
N GLN A 412 -0.01 -4.28 -18.10
CA GLN A 412 -0.25 -3.29 -19.14
C GLN A 412 -1.37 -3.72 -20.09
N ARG A 413 -1.39 -4.99 -20.50
CA ARG A 413 -2.44 -5.55 -21.36
C ARG A 413 -3.80 -5.52 -20.69
N PHE A 414 -3.88 -5.92 -19.43
CA PHE A 414 -5.13 -5.89 -18.68
C PHE A 414 -5.62 -4.43 -18.52
N ASN A 415 -4.72 -3.51 -18.17
CA ASN A 415 -5.07 -2.10 -18.01
C ASN A 415 -5.53 -1.45 -19.33
N ALA A 416 -4.92 -1.82 -20.45
CA ALA A 416 -5.33 -1.31 -21.76
C ALA A 416 -6.76 -1.72 -22.15
N LEU A 417 -7.26 -2.83 -21.61
CA LEU A 417 -8.63 -3.31 -21.86
C LEU A 417 -9.64 -2.70 -20.89
N TYR A 418 -9.27 -2.49 -19.63
CA TYR A 418 -10.22 -2.23 -18.54
C TYR A 418 -9.97 -0.93 -17.74
N GLY A 419 -8.96 -0.13 -18.09
CA GLY A 419 -8.52 1.03 -17.31
C GLY A 419 -7.41 0.69 -16.31
N GLU A 420 -6.92 1.68 -15.57
CA GLU A 420 -5.78 1.51 -14.66
C GLU A 420 -6.14 0.70 -13.39
N ILE A 421 -6.20 -0.63 -13.50
CA ILE A 421 -6.51 -1.55 -12.40
C ILE A 421 -5.25 -2.00 -11.65
N PHE A 422 -4.15 -2.24 -12.36
CA PHE A 422 -2.88 -2.67 -11.79
C PHE A 422 -1.81 -1.57 -11.85
N LYS A 423 -1.04 -1.41 -10.78
CA LYS A 423 0.29 -0.80 -10.90
C LYS A 423 1.25 -1.71 -11.67
N VAL A 424 2.03 -1.12 -12.58
CA VAL A 424 3.06 -1.84 -13.34
C VAL A 424 4.34 -1.90 -12.49
N PRO A 425 4.82 -3.09 -12.09
CA PRO A 425 5.95 -3.23 -11.14
C PRO A 425 7.29 -2.98 -11.83
N GLU A 426 8.23 -2.34 -11.14
CA GLU A 426 9.61 -2.11 -11.60
C GLU A 426 10.61 -3.00 -10.82
N PRO A 427 11.77 -3.36 -11.42
CA PRO A 427 12.80 -4.10 -10.71
C PRO A 427 13.41 -3.26 -9.59
N PHE A 428 13.53 -3.85 -8.40
CA PHE A 428 14.30 -3.25 -7.31
C PHE A 428 15.74 -3.72 -7.34
N ILE A 429 16.67 -2.79 -7.57
CA ILE A 429 18.10 -3.04 -7.51
C ILE A 429 18.62 -2.40 -6.22
N PRO A 430 18.94 -3.19 -5.17
CA PRO A 430 19.51 -2.64 -3.94
C PRO A 430 20.81 -1.89 -4.25
N LYS A 431 21.06 -0.77 -3.56
CA LYS A 431 22.36 -0.09 -3.57
C LYS A 431 23.42 -1.05 -3.01
N SER A 432 24.22 -1.64 -3.90
CA SER A 432 25.38 -2.53 -3.65
C SER A 432 25.32 -3.36 -2.37
N GLY A 433 24.68 -4.54 -2.41
CA GLY A 433 24.89 -5.57 -1.40
C GLY A 433 26.25 -6.26 -1.58
N ALA A 434 26.82 -6.81 -0.49
CA ALA A 434 28.08 -7.54 -0.58
C ALA A 434 27.93 -8.76 -1.49
N ARG A 435 28.73 -8.85 -2.55
CA ARG A 435 28.70 -9.97 -3.50
C ARG A 435 29.56 -11.11 -2.96
N VAL A 436 28.94 -12.01 -2.19
CA VAL A 436 29.65 -13.15 -1.62
C VAL A 436 29.86 -14.26 -2.67
N MET A 437 31.12 -14.66 -2.85
CA MET A 437 31.54 -15.68 -3.82
C MET A 437 31.76 -17.03 -3.13
N SER A 438 31.77 -18.11 -3.92
CA SER A 438 32.03 -19.46 -3.46
C SER A 438 33.44 -19.58 -2.85
N LEU A 439 33.55 -20.27 -1.71
CA LEU A 439 34.82 -20.30 -0.95
C LEU A 439 35.98 -21.00 -1.65
N LEU A 440 35.72 -22.01 -2.49
CA LEU A 440 36.76 -22.72 -3.24
C LEU A 440 36.82 -22.30 -4.72
N GLU A 441 35.81 -21.58 -5.19
CA GLU A 441 35.69 -21.09 -6.57
C GLU A 441 35.33 -19.59 -6.54
N PRO A 442 36.26 -18.70 -6.15
CA PRO A 442 35.95 -17.31 -5.81
C PRO A 442 35.53 -16.43 -7.02
N THR A 443 35.58 -16.97 -8.24
CA THR A 443 35.04 -16.33 -9.45
C THR A 443 33.56 -16.66 -9.68
N LYS A 444 33.01 -17.66 -8.97
CA LYS A 444 31.61 -18.09 -9.03
C LYS A 444 30.84 -17.55 -7.81
N LYS A 445 29.64 -17.01 -8.04
CA LYS A 445 28.78 -16.53 -6.95
C LYS A 445 28.35 -17.71 -6.07
N MET A 446 28.34 -17.51 -4.74
CA MET A 446 27.84 -18.52 -3.81
C MET A 446 26.37 -18.85 -4.13
N SER A 447 26.07 -20.15 -4.28
CA SER A 447 24.71 -20.61 -4.60
C SER A 447 24.25 -21.66 -3.60
N LYS A 448 23.00 -21.56 -3.16
CA LYS A 448 22.35 -22.56 -2.29
C LYS A 448 22.27 -23.95 -2.92
N SER A 449 22.26 -24.02 -4.26
CA SER A 449 22.13 -25.26 -5.04
C SER A 449 23.47 -25.79 -5.55
N ASP A 450 24.60 -25.33 -4.98
CA ASP A 450 25.91 -25.85 -5.35
C ASP A 450 26.09 -27.27 -4.79
N ASP A 451 26.47 -28.21 -5.65
CA ASP A 451 26.74 -29.61 -5.27
C ASP A 451 27.94 -29.68 -4.31
N ASN A 452 28.92 -28.79 -4.45
CA ASN A 452 30.04 -28.71 -3.53
C ASN A 452 29.70 -27.86 -2.31
N ARG A 453 29.22 -28.51 -1.25
CA ARG A 453 28.85 -27.84 0.01
C ARG A 453 30.01 -27.11 0.70
N ASN A 454 31.28 -27.36 0.35
CA ASN A 454 32.41 -26.57 0.88
C ASN A 454 32.47 -25.16 0.29
N ASN A 455 31.80 -24.89 -0.84
CA ASN A 455 31.68 -23.54 -1.41
C ASN A 455 30.73 -22.63 -0.64
N VAL A 456 29.85 -23.19 0.20
CA VAL A 456 28.65 -22.53 0.70
C VAL A 456 28.68 -22.49 2.22
N ILE A 457 28.28 -21.37 2.81
CA ILE A 457 28.00 -21.25 4.24
C ILE A 457 26.50 -20.99 4.41
N GLY A 458 25.80 -21.90 5.08
CA GLY A 458 24.38 -21.74 5.43
C GLY A 458 24.17 -20.89 6.68
N LEU A 459 23.04 -20.19 6.80
CA LEU A 459 22.72 -19.39 7.99
C LEU A 459 22.50 -20.23 9.26
N LEU A 460 22.03 -21.47 9.08
CA LEU A 460 21.81 -22.42 10.16
C LEU A 460 22.93 -23.47 10.26
N GLU A 461 24.09 -23.19 9.65
CA GLU A 461 25.22 -24.10 9.68
C GLU A 461 25.95 -24.04 11.03
N ASP A 462 26.36 -25.21 11.54
CA ASP A 462 27.13 -25.32 12.77
C ASP A 462 28.40 -24.43 12.72
N PRO A 463 28.62 -23.56 13.73
CA PRO A 463 29.77 -22.66 13.78
C PRO A 463 31.13 -23.35 13.54
N LYS A 464 31.34 -24.58 14.03
CA LYS A 464 32.61 -25.29 13.82
C LYS A 464 32.79 -25.72 12.37
N SER A 465 31.70 -26.10 11.69
CA SER A 465 31.70 -26.36 10.24
C SER A 465 32.05 -25.10 9.45
N VAL A 466 31.47 -23.95 9.82
CA VAL A 466 31.75 -22.65 9.19
C VAL A 466 33.23 -22.29 9.30
N VAL A 467 33.81 -22.39 10.51
CA VAL A 467 35.24 -22.14 10.74
C VAL A 467 36.10 -23.06 9.86
N LYS A 468 35.75 -24.35 9.76
CA LYS A 468 36.49 -25.32 8.93
C LYS A 468 36.43 -24.95 7.44
N LYS A 469 35.29 -24.51 6.93
CA LYS A 469 35.13 -24.09 5.53
C LYS A 469 35.93 -22.84 5.21
N ILE A 470 35.87 -21.81 6.07
CA ILE A 470 36.62 -20.56 5.88
C ILE A 470 38.14 -20.81 5.91
N LYS A 471 38.63 -21.63 6.83
CA LYS A 471 40.06 -22.00 6.88
C LYS A 471 40.54 -22.68 5.58
N ARG A 472 39.65 -23.41 4.89
CA ARG A 472 39.92 -24.08 3.61
C ARG A 472 39.64 -23.22 2.38
N ALA A 473 39.11 -22.00 2.54
CA ALA A 473 38.83 -21.11 1.42
C ALA A 473 40.10 -20.89 0.57
N VAL A 474 39.94 -20.87 -0.74
CA VAL A 474 41.06 -20.67 -1.67
C VAL A 474 41.57 -19.24 -1.56
N THR A 475 42.89 -19.10 -1.51
CA THR A 475 43.62 -17.82 -1.62
C THR A 475 44.57 -17.92 -2.81
N ASP A 476 45.27 -16.83 -3.14
CA ASP A 476 46.36 -16.86 -4.12
C ASP A 476 47.67 -17.42 -3.53
N SER A 477 48.69 -17.46 -4.37
CA SER A 477 50.04 -17.95 -4.08
C SER A 477 51.09 -16.83 -4.13
N ASP A 478 50.70 -15.57 -3.89
CA ASP A 478 51.68 -14.46 -3.88
C ASP A 478 52.74 -14.68 -2.80
N GLU A 479 54.00 -14.38 -3.15
CA GLU A 479 55.15 -14.44 -2.25
C GLU A 479 55.85 -13.06 -2.18
N PRO A 480 55.88 -12.40 -1.00
CA PRO A 480 55.22 -12.78 0.25
C PRO A 480 53.68 -12.65 0.18
N PRO A 481 52.92 -13.35 1.05
CA PRO A 481 51.48 -13.18 1.15
C PRO A 481 51.12 -11.75 1.54
N VAL A 482 50.22 -11.11 0.76
CA VAL A 482 49.73 -9.76 1.03
C VAL A 482 48.21 -9.74 0.98
N VAL A 483 47.58 -9.32 2.09
CA VAL A 483 46.12 -9.12 2.15
C VAL A 483 45.78 -7.80 1.46
N ARG A 484 45.40 -7.90 0.18
CA ARG A 484 45.01 -6.76 -0.65
C ARG A 484 43.81 -7.13 -1.50
N TYR A 485 42.91 -6.17 -1.69
CA TYR A 485 41.75 -6.28 -2.53
C TYR A 485 42.13 -6.14 -4.00
N ASP A 486 41.90 -7.20 -4.75
CA ASP A 486 42.14 -7.28 -6.19
C ASP A 486 41.32 -8.46 -6.74
N VAL A 487 40.14 -8.17 -7.29
CA VAL A 487 39.22 -9.21 -7.78
C VAL A 487 39.82 -9.99 -8.96
N GLN A 488 40.71 -9.38 -9.75
CA GLN A 488 41.29 -10.01 -10.94
C GLN A 488 42.40 -10.99 -10.57
N ASN A 489 43.33 -10.57 -9.70
CA ASN A 489 44.53 -11.36 -9.38
C ASN A 489 44.39 -12.13 -8.06
N LYS A 490 43.53 -11.67 -7.13
CA LYS A 490 43.42 -12.16 -5.75
C LYS A 490 41.96 -12.39 -5.36
N ALA A 491 41.17 -13.01 -6.26
CA ALA A 491 39.74 -13.21 -6.07
C ALA A 491 39.37 -13.86 -4.72
N GLY A 492 40.15 -14.86 -4.27
CA GLY A 492 39.93 -15.53 -2.98
C GLY A 492 40.15 -14.62 -1.76
N VAL A 493 41.24 -13.84 -1.76
CA VAL A 493 41.53 -12.87 -0.69
C VAL A 493 40.50 -11.73 -0.69
N SER A 494 40.13 -11.24 -1.87
CA SER A 494 39.12 -10.20 -2.04
C SER A 494 37.74 -10.65 -1.52
N ASN A 495 37.34 -11.89 -1.80
CA ASN A 495 36.09 -12.46 -1.27
C ASN A 495 36.11 -12.54 0.27
N LEU A 496 37.23 -12.92 0.88
CA LEU A 496 37.35 -12.94 2.34
C LEU A 496 37.27 -11.53 2.94
N LEU A 497 37.90 -10.53 2.31
CA LEU A 497 37.77 -9.13 2.72
C LEU A 497 36.34 -8.61 2.56
N ASP A 498 35.65 -8.95 1.45
CA ASP A 498 34.25 -8.60 1.23
C ASP A 498 33.33 -9.21 2.30
N ILE A 499 33.54 -10.48 2.66
CA ILE A 499 32.79 -11.14 3.73
C ILE A 499 33.05 -10.45 5.08
N LEU A 500 34.31 -10.16 5.40
CA LEU A 500 34.65 -9.51 6.67
C LEU A 500 34.11 -8.09 6.76
N SER A 501 34.24 -7.31 5.68
CA SER A 501 33.65 -5.97 5.55
C SER A 501 32.14 -6.03 5.70
N ALA A 502 31.49 -7.01 5.07
CA ALA A 502 30.06 -7.20 5.20
C ALA A 502 29.65 -7.49 6.64
N VAL A 503 30.36 -8.33 7.39
CA VAL A 503 29.98 -8.63 8.79
C VAL A 503 30.26 -7.46 9.73
N THR A 504 31.43 -6.84 9.61
CA THR A 504 31.94 -5.86 10.59
C THR A 504 31.55 -4.42 10.29
N GLY A 505 31.19 -4.11 9.05
CA GLY A 505 30.97 -2.74 8.58
C GLY A 505 32.25 -1.96 8.30
N GLN A 506 33.44 -2.53 8.52
CA GLN A 506 34.71 -1.90 8.19
C GLN A 506 34.88 -1.78 6.67
N SER A 507 35.46 -0.68 6.21
CA SER A 507 35.78 -0.49 4.80
C SER A 507 36.96 -1.34 4.36
N ILE A 508 37.01 -1.70 3.08
CA ILE A 508 38.12 -2.50 2.52
C ILE A 508 39.49 -1.86 2.80
N PRO A 509 39.71 -0.53 2.64
CA PRO A 509 40.99 0.09 2.96
C PRO A 509 41.38 0.00 4.45
N GLU A 510 40.41 0.06 5.37
CA GLU A 510 40.68 -0.13 6.81
C GLU A 510 41.12 -1.57 7.10
N LEU A 511 40.48 -2.54 6.46
CA LEU A 511 40.84 -3.95 6.58
C LEU A 511 42.23 -4.22 5.99
N GLU A 512 42.55 -3.69 4.81
CA GLU A 512 43.89 -3.82 4.22
C GLU A 512 44.96 -3.29 5.18
N LYS A 513 44.74 -2.11 5.76
CA LYS A 513 45.63 -1.53 6.77
C LYS A 513 45.75 -2.39 8.03
N GLN A 514 44.64 -2.94 8.51
CA GLN A 514 44.61 -3.84 9.68
C GLN A 514 45.43 -5.12 9.45
N PHE A 515 45.47 -5.63 8.21
CA PHE A 515 46.19 -6.84 7.84
C PHE A 515 47.57 -6.59 7.22
N GLU A 516 48.11 -5.37 7.30
CA GLU A 516 49.49 -5.07 6.88
C GLU A 516 50.48 -6.00 7.62
N GLY A 517 51.32 -6.70 6.83
CA GLY A 517 52.30 -7.66 7.34
C GLY A 517 51.72 -8.96 7.93
N LYS A 518 50.41 -9.20 7.80
CA LYS A 518 49.76 -10.43 8.27
C LYS A 518 49.65 -11.49 7.17
N MET A 519 49.79 -12.75 7.56
CA MET A 519 49.57 -13.90 6.66
C MET A 519 48.08 -14.19 6.43
N TYR A 520 47.73 -14.87 5.34
CA TYR A 520 46.35 -15.28 5.01
C TYR A 520 45.65 -16.12 6.10
N GLY A 521 46.41 -16.85 6.91
CA GLY A 521 45.87 -17.57 8.08
C GLY A 521 45.21 -16.65 9.10
N HIS A 522 45.72 -15.42 9.29
CA HIS A 522 45.13 -14.44 10.18
C HIS A 522 43.82 -13.88 9.61
N LEU A 523 43.79 -13.51 8.33
CA LEU A 523 42.56 -13.09 7.64
C LEU A 523 41.47 -14.16 7.75
N LYS A 524 41.80 -15.42 7.47
CA LYS A 524 40.87 -16.55 7.61
C LYS A 524 40.39 -16.75 9.05
N GLY A 525 41.24 -16.50 10.05
CA GLY A 525 40.88 -16.54 11.46
C GLY A 525 39.82 -15.50 11.79
N GLU A 526 40.10 -14.23 11.49
CA GLU A 526 39.19 -13.10 11.75
C GLU A 526 37.85 -13.25 11.01
N VAL A 527 37.88 -13.67 9.74
CA VAL A 527 36.65 -13.95 8.96
C VAL A 527 35.84 -15.06 9.62
N ALA A 528 36.51 -16.13 10.08
CA ALA A 528 35.84 -17.25 10.71
C ALA A 528 35.18 -16.84 12.03
N ASP A 529 35.88 -16.07 12.87
CA ASP A 529 35.36 -15.61 14.16
C ASP A 529 34.21 -14.62 13.97
N ALA A 530 34.35 -13.65 13.05
CA ALA A 530 33.30 -12.68 12.75
C ALA A 530 32.02 -13.34 12.21
N VAL A 531 32.14 -14.22 11.19
CA VAL A 531 30.99 -14.91 10.60
C VAL A 531 30.36 -15.86 11.63
N SER A 532 31.17 -16.59 12.40
CA SER A 532 30.69 -17.48 13.46
C SER A 532 29.91 -16.73 14.54
N GLY A 533 30.41 -15.57 14.98
CA GLY A 533 29.72 -14.72 15.96
C GLY A 533 28.35 -14.25 15.44
N MET A 534 28.32 -13.70 14.23
CA MET A 534 27.07 -13.27 13.57
C MET A 534 26.06 -14.42 13.44
N LEU A 535 26.51 -15.60 13.02
CA LEU A 535 25.62 -16.76 12.86
C LEU A 535 25.11 -17.29 14.20
N THR A 536 25.94 -17.25 15.25
CA THR A 536 25.52 -17.71 16.59
C THR A 536 24.35 -16.87 17.11
N GLU A 537 24.45 -15.55 17.03
CA GLU A 537 23.36 -14.64 17.44
C GLU A 537 22.08 -14.87 16.61
N LEU A 538 22.23 -15.00 15.29
CA LEU A 538 21.11 -15.28 14.39
C LEU A 538 20.45 -16.63 14.72
N GLN A 539 21.25 -17.67 14.98
CA GLN A 539 20.77 -19.01 15.30
C GLN A 539 20.05 -19.05 16.65
N GLU A 540 20.51 -18.30 17.65
CA GLU A 540 19.81 -18.16 18.93
C GLU A 540 18.40 -17.56 18.75
N ARG A 541 18.28 -16.48 17.97
CA ARG A 541 16.98 -15.88 17.60
C ARG A 541 16.12 -16.85 16.82
N TYR A 542 16.71 -17.53 15.84
CA TYR A 542 16.02 -18.55 15.03
C TYR A 542 15.45 -19.66 15.89
N HIS A 543 16.25 -20.28 16.78
CA HIS A 543 15.78 -21.37 17.62
C HIS A 543 14.70 -20.91 18.60
N ARG A 544 14.78 -19.67 19.09
CA ARG A 544 13.71 -19.07 19.91
C ARG A 544 12.39 -19.00 19.15
N PHE A 545 12.38 -18.40 17.95
CA PHE A 545 11.17 -18.29 17.14
C PHE A 545 10.69 -19.65 16.63
N ARG A 546 11.61 -20.51 16.19
CA ARG A 546 11.27 -21.78 15.55
C ARG A 546 10.64 -22.79 16.50
N ASN A 547 11.00 -22.73 17.78
CA ASN A 547 10.47 -23.62 18.82
C ASN A 547 9.18 -23.07 19.46
N ASP A 548 8.79 -21.83 19.17
CA ASP A 548 7.53 -21.23 19.60
C ASP A 548 6.48 -21.33 18.48
N GLU A 549 5.84 -22.50 18.38
CA GLU A 549 4.84 -22.74 17.34
C GLU A 549 3.63 -21.81 17.49
N ALA A 550 3.22 -21.47 18.71
CA ALA A 550 2.10 -20.56 18.95
C ALA A 550 2.38 -19.17 18.38
N PHE A 551 3.59 -18.64 18.62
CA PHE A 551 4.02 -17.38 18.04
C PHE A 551 4.05 -17.42 16.51
N LEU A 552 4.62 -18.47 15.91
CA LEU A 552 4.63 -18.59 14.43
C LEU A 552 3.23 -18.68 13.83
N GLN A 553 2.30 -19.39 14.50
CA GLN A 553 0.89 -19.45 14.08
C GLN A 553 0.23 -18.07 14.13
N GLN A 554 0.48 -17.30 15.20
CA GLN A 554 -0.02 -15.95 15.33
C GLN A 554 0.51 -15.03 14.23
N VAL A 555 1.83 -15.06 13.98
CA VAL A 555 2.46 -14.28 12.88
C VAL A 555 1.88 -14.65 11.52
N MET A 556 1.70 -15.95 11.23
CA MET A 556 1.09 -16.38 9.95
C MET A 556 -0.35 -15.93 9.80
N LYS A 557 -1.13 -15.97 10.90
CA LYS A 557 -2.53 -15.53 10.90
C LYS A 557 -2.62 -14.03 10.62
N ASP A 558 -1.89 -13.22 11.38
CA ASP A 558 -1.92 -11.76 11.27
C ASP A 558 -1.40 -11.30 9.90
N GLY A 559 -0.32 -11.93 9.43
CA GLY A 559 0.23 -11.68 8.11
C GLY A 559 -0.73 -12.03 6.97
N ALA A 560 -1.40 -13.18 7.06
CA ALA A 560 -2.40 -13.59 6.06
C ALA A 560 -3.63 -12.67 6.06
N GLU A 561 -4.10 -12.23 7.24
CA GLU A 561 -5.21 -11.28 7.34
C GLU A 561 -4.85 -9.93 6.70
N LYS A 562 -3.67 -9.36 7.05
CA LYS A 562 -3.15 -8.13 6.43
C LYS A 562 -3.05 -8.27 4.90
N ALA A 563 -2.54 -9.41 4.43
CA ALA A 563 -2.37 -9.69 3.01
C ALA A 563 -3.73 -9.82 2.28
N SER A 564 -4.66 -10.63 2.79
CA SER A 564 -5.99 -10.82 2.20
C SER A 564 -6.81 -9.53 2.15
N VAL A 565 -6.71 -8.65 3.16
CA VAL A 565 -7.40 -7.34 3.13
C VAL A 565 -6.95 -6.51 1.92
N HIS A 566 -5.66 -6.51 1.60
CA HIS A 566 -5.15 -5.80 0.43
C HIS A 566 -5.49 -6.55 -0.88
N ALA A 567 -5.16 -7.84 -0.94
CA ALA A 567 -5.35 -8.68 -2.11
C ALA A 567 -6.83 -8.73 -2.57
N SER A 568 -7.77 -8.80 -1.62
CA SER A 568 -9.20 -8.86 -1.93
C SER A 568 -9.73 -7.59 -2.59
N ARG A 569 -9.16 -6.41 -2.30
CA ARG A 569 -9.53 -5.15 -2.97
C ARG A 569 -9.18 -5.20 -4.44
N THR A 570 -7.94 -5.59 -4.76
CA THR A 570 -7.48 -5.75 -6.13
C THR A 570 -8.28 -6.84 -6.84
N LEU A 571 -8.50 -7.99 -6.20
CA LEU A 571 -9.25 -9.08 -6.82
C LEU A 571 -10.71 -8.69 -7.14
N LYS A 572 -11.37 -7.95 -6.25
CA LYS A 572 -12.72 -7.43 -6.50
C LYS A 572 -12.75 -6.50 -7.72
N ALA A 573 -11.82 -5.54 -7.80
CA ALA A 573 -11.71 -4.65 -8.95
C ALA A 573 -11.44 -5.40 -10.26
N VAL A 574 -10.58 -6.44 -10.22
CA VAL A 574 -10.33 -7.31 -11.37
C VAL A 574 -11.60 -8.08 -11.77
N TYR A 575 -12.31 -8.66 -10.82
CA TYR A 575 -13.53 -9.43 -11.11
C TYR A 575 -14.65 -8.55 -11.67
N GLU A 576 -14.80 -7.34 -11.15
CA GLU A 576 -15.74 -6.35 -11.67
C GLU A 576 -15.37 -5.93 -13.11
N ALA A 577 -14.10 -5.60 -13.35
CA ALA A 577 -13.59 -5.25 -14.69
C ALA A 577 -13.80 -6.36 -15.73
N ILE A 578 -13.62 -7.62 -15.32
CA ILE A 578 -13.88 -8.80 -16.17
C ILE A 578 -15.38 -9.00 -16.43
N GLY A 579 -16.24 -8.53 -15.52
CA GLY A 579 -17.70 -8.66 -15.61
C GLY A 579 -18.27 -9.86 -14.86
N PHE A 580 -17.59 -10.37 -13.83
CA PHE A 580 -18.17 -11.38 -12.94
C PHE A 580 -19.22 -10.76 -12.01
N VAL A 581 -20.28 -11.51 -11.72
CA VAL A 581 -21.25 -11.13 -10.68
C VAL A 581 -20.53 -11.11 -9.33
N ALA A 582 -20.62 -9.97 -8.62
CA ALA A 582 -20.01 -9.83 -7.30
C ALA A 582 -20.53 -10.90 -6.34
N LYS A 583 -19.63 -11.45 -5.51
CA LYS A 583 -20.00 -12.38 -4.45
C LYS A 583 -20.92 -11.64 -3.45
N PRO A 584 -22.18 -12.10 -3.24
CA PRO A 584 -23.14 -11.43 -2.35
C PRO A 584 -22.70 -11.36 -0.89
#